data_AF-S8CDR6-F1
#
_entry.id   AF-S8CDR6-F1
#
_cell.length_a   1.000
_cell.length_b   1.000
_cell.length_c   1.000
_cell.angle_alpha   90.00
_cell.angle_beta   90.00
_cell.angle_gamma   90.00
#
_symmetry.space_group_name_H-M   'P 1'
#
loop_
_entity.id
_entity.type
_entity.pdbx_description
1 polymer ?
#
loop_
_entity_poly.entity_id
_entity_poly.type
_entity_poly.pdbx_seq_one_letter_code
_entity_poly.pdbx_strand_id
1 'polypeptide(L)'
;LLNSAAVLSQRCGSGDLAGKYTHCEDLPTLGATLRWNYTPAASPNPTLSVAFTAAPAGSDGWVAWGLNPVAQGMVGTQALLAFKTSSGSFTVKTYNITTKAGITESPILYGVSNQSAQSSGGLTTIFATLGLPQPIASINHVWQVGPSVVSGAPQQHATNGENLNSFGTLALQGTATPSGSPSG
;
A
#
# COMPACT_ATOMS: atom_id res chain seq x y z
N LEU A 1 27.64 14.58 17.91
CA LEU A 1 26.25 14.85 18.34
C LEU A 1 25.34 14.54 17.15
N LEU A 2 24.95 13.26 17.01
CA LEU A 2 24.06 12.81 15.94
C LEU A 2 22.63 13.14 16.36
N ASN A 3 22.00 14.06 15.62
CA ASN A 3 20.64 14.49 15.87
C ASN A 3 19.70 13.40 15.32
N SER A 4 19.41 12.37 16.12
CA SER A 4 18.40 11.34 15.85
C SER A 4 16.97 11.90 16.01
N ALA A 5 16.69 13.01 15.33
CA ALA A 5 15.36 13.61 15.33
C ALA A 5 14.47 12.89 14.31
N ALA A 6 13.61 12.03 14.85
CA ALA A 6 12.33 11.58 14.29
C ALA A 6 12.34 10.69 13.03
N VAL A 7 12.76 9.44 13.19
CA VAL A 7 11.97 8.30 12.63
C VAL A 7 10.95 7.88 13.69
N LEU A 8 10.21 8.86 14.23
CA LEU A 8 9.20 8.63 15.25
C LEU A 8 7.95 8.07 14.54
N SER A 9 7.93 6.74 14.46
CA SER A 9 6.75 5.92 14.67
C SER A 9 5.53 6.30 13.81
N GLN A 10 5.48 5.77 12.59
CA GLN A 10 4.21 5.50 11.90
C GLN A 10 3.85 4.02 11.98
N ARG A 11 4.27 3.36 13.06
CA ARG A 11 3.75 2.05 13.44
C ARG A 11 2.30 2.15 13.86
N CYS A 12 1.64 1.02 13.98
CA CYS A 12 0.31 0.99 14.57
C CYS A 12 0.32 1.58 15.98
N GLY A 13 -0.47 2.63 16.20
CA GLY A 13 -0.59 3.32 17.49
C GLY A 13 0.08 4.71 17.60
N SER A 14 0.72 5.21 16.55
CA SER A 14 1.44 6.50 16.58
C SER A 14 1.23 7.36 15.32
N GLY A 15 1.42 8.67 15.47
CA GLY A 15 1.36 9.67 14.39
C GLY A 15 -0.05 10.20 14.06
N ASP A 16 -0.13 11.06 13.05
CA ASP A 16 -1.34 11.83 12.65
C ASP A 16 -2.50 10.98 12.11
N LEU A 17 -2.27 9.68 11.92
CA LEU A 17 -3.27 8.71 11.45
C LEU A 17 -3.83 7.84 12.58
N ALA A 18 -3.33 8.01 13.82
CA ALA A 18 -3.87 7.32 14.99
C ALA A 18 -5.37 7.65 15.16
N GLY A 19 -6.19 6.62 15.37
CA GLY A 19 -7.64 6.77 15.58
C GLY A 19 -8.47 7.10 14.33
N LYS A 20 -7.85 7.36 13.16
CA LYS A 20 -8.57 7.58 11.89
C LYS A 20 -8.99 6.28 11.21
N TYR A 21 -8.29 5.20 11.53
CA TYR A 21 -8.54 3.86 11.01
C TYR A 21 -8.75 2.88 12.18
N THR A 22 -9.74 2.00 12.05
CA THR A 22 -10.10 0.98 13.05
C THR A 22 -9.17 -0.23 12.99
N HIS A 23 -8.52 -0.45 11.85
CA HIS A 23 -7.51 -1.48 11.68
C HIS A 23 -6.16 -0.89 11.30
N CYS A 24 -5.11 -1.53 11.80
CA CYS A 24 -3.74 -1.22 11.47
C CYS A 24 -2.89 -2.48 11.58
N GLU A 25 -1.98 -2.65 10.64
CA GLU A 25 -0.99 -3.73 10.62
C GLU A 25 0.37 -3.18 10.22
N ASP A 26 1.39 -3.46 11.03
CA ASP A 26 2.78 -3.33 10.61
C ASP A 26 3.13 -4.56 9.78
N LEU A 27 3.39 -4.36 8.49
CA LEU A 27 3.61 -5.43 7.53
C LEU A 27 5.00 -6.05 7.77
N PRO A 28 5.18 -7.35 7.51
CA PRO A 28 6.39 -8.08 7.90
C PRO A 28 7.65 -7.68 7.12
N THR A 29 7.51 -6.91 6.03
CA THR A 29 8.61 -6.55 5.13
C THR A 29 8.51 -5.09 4.68
N LEU A 30 9.63 -4.51 4.23
CA LEU A 30 9.76 -3.17 3.67
C LEU A 30 9.47 -2.03 4.67
N GLY A 31 9.47 -2.33 5.98
CA GLY A 31 9.15 -1.36 7.03
C GLY A 31 7.80 -0.67 6.81
N ALA A 32 6.87 -1.36 6.17
CA ALA A 32 5.62 -0.80 5.70
C ALA A 32 4.49 -0.97 6.73
N THR A 33 3.52 -0.07 6.71
CA THR A 33 2.33 -0.15 7.57
C THR A 33 1.09 0.05 6.72
N LEU A 34 0.06 -0.78 6.95
CA LEU A 34 -1.26 -0.65 6.35
C LEU A 34 -2.28 -0.29 7.42
N ARG A 35 -3.06 0.75 7.18
CA ARG A 35 -4.24 1.11 7.98
C ARG A 35 -5.47 1.04 7.11
N TRP A 36 -6.59 0.54 7.65
CA TRP A 36 -7.82 0.47 6.87
C TRP A 36 -9.09 0.54 7.70
N ASN A 37 -10.15 0.97 7.02
CA ASN A 37 -11.55 0.90 7.46
C ASN A 37 -12.33 0.16 6.39
N TYR A 38 -13.11 -0.83 6.79
CA TYR A 38 -13.98 -1.56 5.89
C TYR A 38 -15.44 -1.31 6.24
N THR A 39 -16.25 -0.90 5.26
CA THR A 39 -17.69 -0.66 5.44
C THR A 39 -18.46 -1.58 4.50
N PRO A 40 -18.80 -2.81 4.93
CA PRO A 40 -19.46 -3.81 4.08
C PRO A 40 -20.87 -3.40 3.64
N ALA A 41 -21.55 -2.56 4.42
CA ALA A 41 -22.91 -2.11 4.14
C ALA A 41 -22.98 -0.76 3.40
N ALA A 42 -21.86 -0.23 2.92
CA ALA A 42 -21.85 1.01 2.15
C ALA A 42 -22.63 0.85 0.83
N SER A 43 -23.28 1.92 0.38
CA SER A 43 -24.07 1.98 -0.86
C SER A 43 -23.46 3.00 -1.82
N PRO A 44 -23.37 2.72 -3.15
CA PRO A 44 -23.91 1.53 -3.83
C PRO A 44 -23.06 0.26 -3.66
N ASN A 45 -21.81 0.39 -3.18
CA ASN A 45 -20.86 -0.70 -3.05
C ASN A 45 -20.18 -0.66 -1.67
N PRO A 46 -19.78 -1.81 -1.10
CA PRO A 46 -18.87 -1.88 0.03
C PRO A 46 -17.61 -1.07 -0.20
N THR A 47 -17.11 -0.39 0.83
CA THR A 47 -15.92 0.46 0.72
C THR A 47 -14.78 -0.02 1.60
N LEU A 48 -13.56 0.04 1.06
CA LEU A 48 -12.31 -0.18 1.76
C LEU A 48 -11.46 1.09 1.68
N SER A 49 -11.42 1.85 2.75
CA SER A 49 -10.55 3.03 2.88
C SER A 49 -9.21 2.62 3.46
N VAL A 50 -8.11 3.01 2.81
CA VAL A 50 -6.76 2.62 3.20
C VAL A 50 -5.83 3.81 3.40
N ALA A 51 -4.85 3.64 4.27
CA ALA A 51 -3.60 4.40 4.29
C ALA A 51 -2.44 3.41 4.31
N PHE A 52 -1.69 3.33 3.20
CA PHE A 52 -0.49 2.50 3.10
C PHE A 52 0.75 3.38 3.16
N THR A 53 1.69 3.07 4.04
CA THR A 53 2.89 3.85 4.28
C THR A 53 4.13 2.98 4.10
N ALA A 54 5.11 3.46 3.32
CA ALA A 54 6.43 2.84 3.20
C ALA A 54 7.49 3.87 2.78
N ALA A 55 8.77 3.55 2.94
CA ALA A 55 9.87 4.30 2.33
C ALA A 55 10.08 3.82 0.88
N PRO A 56 10.15 4.71 -0.14
CA PRO A 56 10.59 4.29 -1.47
C PRO A 56 12.05 3.82 -1.43
N ALA A 57 12.45 2.95 -2.38
CA ALA A 57 13.82 2.43 -2.42
C ALA A 57 14.85 3.46 -2.93
N GLY A 58 14.40 4.60 -3.44
CA GLY A 58 15.22 5.72 -3.89
C GLY A 58 14.50 7.06 -3.69
N SER A 59 15.24 8.17 -3.77
CA SER A 59 14.70 9.53 -3.57
C SER A 59 13.59 9.91 -4.56
N ASP A 60 13.68 9.38 -5.79
CA ASP A 60 12.69 9.54 -6.85
C ASP A 60 11.86 8.27 -7.06
N GLY A 61 11.91 7.38 -6.06
CA GLY A 61 11.28 6.07 -6.08
C GLY A 61 9.78 6.14 -5.91
N TRP A 62 9.22 4.94 -5.85
CA TRP A 62 7.79 4.74 -5.72
C TRP A 62 7.48 3.75 -4.61
N VAL A 63 6.27 3.86 -4.08
CA VAL A 63 5.68 2.87 -3.17
C VAL A 63 4.34 2.43 -3.76
N ALA A 64 3.99 1.16 -3.56
CA ALA A 64 2.74 0.61 -4.09
C ALA A 64 2.09 -0.36 -3.12
N TRP A 65 0.77 -0.36 -3.13
CA TRP A 65 -0.07 -1.34 -2.45
C TRP A 65 -1.25 -1.71 -3.34
N GLY A 66 -1.66 -2.96 -3.32
CA GLY A 66 -2.77 -3.42 -4.15
C GLY A 66 -3.43 -4.68 -3.64
N LEU A 67 -4.65 -4.91 -4.13
CA LEU A 67 -5.42 -6.13 -3.87
C LEU A 67 -5.21 -7.11 -5.03
N ASN A 68 -5.04 -8.39 -4.71
CA ASN A 68 -4.97 -9.44 -5.72
C ASN A 68 -6.14 -10.43 -5.52
N PRO A 69 -7.16 -10.41 -6.39
CA PRO A 69 -8.32 -11.30 -6.25
C PRO A 69 -8.03 -12.75 -6.69
N VAL A 70 -6.85 -13.04 -7.25
CA VAL A 70 -6.53 -14.36 -7.84
C VAL A 70 -5.54 -15.15 -6.99
N ALA A 71 -4.43 -14.52 -6.56
CA ALA A 71 -3.35 -15.21 -5.87
C ALA A 71 -2.53 -14.27 -4.98
N GLN A 72 -1.69 -14.84 -4.11
CA GLN A 72 -0.64 -14.08 -3.45
C GLN A 72 0.54 -13.92 -4.40
N GLY A 73 0.72 -12.72 -4.96
CA GLY A 73 1.82 -12.41 -5.87
C GLY A 73 1.56 -11.22 -6.78
N MET A 74 2.60 -10.80 -7.49
CA MET A 74 2.56 -9.60 -8.33
C MET A 74 1.49 -9.64 -9.43
N VAL A 75 1.42 -10.74 -10.20
CA VAL A 75 0.48 -10.90 -11.31
C VAL A 75 -0.94 -11.13 -10.77
N GLY A 76 -1.90 -10.37 -11.31
CA GLY A 76 -3.29 -10.29 -10.84
C GLY A 76 -3.57 -9.07 -9.95
N THR A 77 -2.52 -8.37 -9.49
CA THR A 77 -2.68 -7.27 -8.53
C THR A 77 -3.30 -6.04 -9.18
N GLN A 78 -4.32 -5.50 -8.52
CA GLN A 78 -4.95 -4.22 -8.77
C GLN A 78 -4.27 -3.18 -7.86
N ALA A 79 -3.24 -2.51 -8.37
CA ALA A 79 -2.32 -1.71 -7.57
C ALA A 79 -2.61 -0.22 -7.63
N LEU A 80 -2.42 0.43 -6.48
CA LEU A 80 -2.22 1.86 -6.31
C LEU A 80 -0.72 2.10 -6.12
N LEU A 81 -0.14 3.01 -6.90
CA LEU A 81 1.28 3.34 -6.81
C LEU A 81 1.45 4.84 -6.71
N ALA A 82 2.22 5.27 -5.70
CA ALA A 82 2.53 6.66 -5.45
C ALA A 82 4.00 6.96 -5.74
N PHE A 83 4.21 8.14 -6.32
CA PHE A 83 5.54 8.66 -6.62
C PHE A 83 5.51 10.19 -6.67
N LYS A 84 6.70 10.79 -6.60
CA LYS A 84 6.91 12.23 -6.73
C LYS A 84 6.98 12.60 -8.21
N THR A 85 6.18 13.57 -8.64
CA THR A 85 6.20 14.10 -10.01
C THR A 85 7.37 15.08 -10.20
N SER A 86 7.67 15.44 -11.45
CA SER A 86 8.69 16.45 -11.78
C SER A 86 8.41 17.83 -11.18
N SER A 87 7.13 18.17 -10.94
CA SER A 87 6.72 19.38 -10.22
C SER A 87 6.94 19.30 -8.70
N GLY A 88 7.39 18.15 -8.18
CA GLY A 88 7.66 17.93 -6.76
C GLY A 88 6.45 17.51 -5.93
N SER A 89 5.24 17.53 -6.50
CA SER A 89 4.02 17.02 -5.88
C SER A 89 3.98 15.49 -5.89
N PHE A 90 3.25 14.88 -4.97
CA PHE A 90 2.99 13.44 -4.98
C PHE A 90 1.68 13.13 -5.72
N THR A 91 1.68 12.03 -6.46
CA THR A 91 0.50 11.52 -7.17
C THR A 91 0.26 10.05 -6.85
N VAL A 92 -0.96 9.57 -7.08
CA VAL A 92 -1.33 8.15 -7.00
C VAL A 92 -1.90 7.75 -8.36
N LYS A 93 -1.37 6.66 -8.92
CA LYS A 93 -1.79 6.08 -10.18
C LYS A 93 -2.20 4.63 -10.00
N THR A 94 -3.06 4.14 -10.88
CA THR A 94 -3.59 2.77 -10.84
C THR A 94 -2.90 1.89 -11.87
N TYR A 95 -2.72 0.61 -11.53
CA TYR A 95 -2.06 -0.38 -12.40
C TYR A 95 -2.74 -1.75 -12.25
N ASN A 96 -3.27 -2.28 -13.35
CA ASN A 96 -3.72 -3.66 -13.44
C ASN A 96 -2.55 -4.53 -13.89
N ILE A 97 -1.91 -5.21 -12.94
CA ILE A 97 -0.66 -5.94 -13.18
C ILE A 97 -0.99 -7.34 -13.71
N THR A 98 -0.99 -7.51 -15.03
CA THR A 98 -1.24 -8.81 -15.68
C THR A 98 0.05 -9.52 -16.12
N THR A 99 1.17 -8.80 -16.15
CA THR A 99 2.50 -9.30 -16.54
C THR A 99 3.57 -8.76 -15.59
N LYS A 100 4.78 -9.33 -15.65
CA LYS A 100 5.95 -8.84 -14.87
C LYS A 100 6.74 -7.73 -15.58
N ALA A 101 6.41 -7.41 -16.84
CA ALA A 101 7.17 -6.50 -17.68
C ALA A 101 6.23 -5.62 -18.50
N GLY A 102 6.68 -4.40 -18.81
CA GLY A 102 5.87 -3.43 -19.57
C GLY A 102 4.68 -2.88 -18.77
N ILE A 103 4.85 -2.70 -17.46
CA ILE A 103 3.79 -2.19 -16.57
C ILE A 103 3.58 -0.71 -16.86
N THR A 104 2.38 -0.36 -17.28
CA THR A 104 1.93 1.00 -17.57
C THR A 104 0.69 1.33 -16.75
N GLU A 105 0.45 2.63 -16.53
CA GLU A 105 -0.78 3.10 -15.88
C GLU A 105 -2.01 2.52 -16.59
N SER A 106 -2.98 2.03 -15.83
CA SER A 106 -4.22 1.48 -16.37
C SER A 106 -5.35 1.56 -15.34
N PRO A 107 -6.63 1.57 -15.77
CA PRO A 107 -7.74 1.30 -14.87
C PRO A 107 -7.58 -0.04 -14.16
N ILE A 108 -8.16 -0.15 -12.96
CA ILE A 108 -8.23 -1.37 -12.17
C ILE A 108 -9.69 -1.81 -11.98
N LEU A 109 -9.89 -3.01 -11.45
CA LEU A 109 -11.24 -3.58 -11.22
C LEU A 109 -12.11 -2.77 -10.26
N TYR A 110 -11.49 -2.04 -9.33
CA TYR A 110 -12.19 -1.32 -8.26
C TYR A 110 -12.39 0.14 -8.62
N GLY A 111 -13.55 0.69 -8.26
CA GLY A 111 -13.72 2.14 -8.25
C GLY A 111 -12.79 2.74 -7.21
N VAL A 112 -12.01 3.77 -7.58
CA VAL A 112 -11.08 4.45 -6.67
C VAL A 112 -11.53 5.89 -6.47
N SER A 113 -11.66 6.30 -5.22
CA SER A 113 -11.95 7.68 -4.82
C SER A 113 -11.03 8.14 -3.70
N ASN A 114 -11.04 9.44 -3.39
CA ASN A 114 -10.22 10.05 -2.35
C ASN A 114 -8.72 9.72 -2.44
N GLN A 115 -8.22 9.48 -3.66
CA GLN A 115 -6.84 9.08 -3.88
C GLN A 115 -5.90 10.29 -3.70
N SER A 116 -4.92 10.15 -2.82
CA SER A 116 -3.87 11.15 -2.63
C SER A 116 -2.62 10.51 -2.06
N ALA A 117 -1.48 11.17 -2.21
CA ALA A 117 -0.24 10.74 -1.57
C ALA A 117 0.48 11.94 -0.96
N GLN A 118 1.18 11.68 0.14
CA GLN A 118 2.02 12.67 0.79
C GLN A 118 3.30 12.03 1.28
N SER A 119 4.35 12.84 1.43
CA SER A 119 5.62 12.40 1.99
C SER A 119 5.95 13.18 3.26
N SER A 120 6.40 12.47 4.29
CA SER A 120 6.87 13.04 5.55
C SER A 120 7.94 12.12 6.15
N GLY A 121 9.05 12.68 6.61
CA GLY A 121 10.14 11.91 7.22
C GLY A 121 10.75 10.82 6.31
N GLY A 122 10.72 11.01 4.98
CA GLY A 122 11.19 10.01 4.02
C GLY A 122 10.20 8.87 3.74
N LEU A 123 9.06 8.85 4.43
CA LEU A 123 7.98 7.89 4.19
C LEU A 123 6.95 8.50 3.24
N THR A 124 6.45 7.69 2.31
CA THR A 124 5.33 8.04 1.44
C THR A 124 4.09 7.31 1.91
N THR A 125 2.98 8.02 2.08
CA THR A 125 1.68 7.45 2.42
C THR A 125 0.71 7.60 1.26
N ILE A 126 0.12 6.49 0.82
CA ILE A 126 -0.99 6.42 -0.13
C ILE A 126 -2.30 6.42 0.65
N PHE A 127 -3.21 7.33 0.33
CA PHE A 127 -4.59 7.31 0.78
C PHE A 127 -5.50 6.99 -0.39
N ALA A 128 -6.50 6.14 -0.18
CA ALA A 128 -7.55 5.88 -1.17
C ALA A 128 -8.77 5.23 -0.51
N THR A 129 -9.91 5.31 -1.18
CA THR A 129 -11.09 4.48 -0.93
C THR A 129 -11.36 3.63 -2.16
N LEU A 130 -11.40 2.31 -1.97
CA LEU A 130 -11.77 1.33 -2.99
C LEU A 130 -13.23 0.93 -2.83
N GLY A 131 -13.99 0.96 -3.92
CA GLY A 131 -15.31 0.34 -4.01
C GLY A 131 -15.16 -1.12 -4.43
N LEU A 132 -15.55 -2.04 -3.54
CA LEU A 132 -15.50 -3.49 -3.81
C LEU A 132 -16.82 -3.97 -4.41
N PRO A 133 -16.82 -4.97 -5.30
CA PRO A 133 -18.03 -5.40 -6.00
C PRO A 133 -19.07 -6.08 -5.08
N GLN A 134 -18.63 -6.63 -3.95
CA GLN A 134 -19.49 -7.31 -2.98
C GLN A 134 -18.81 -7.35 -1.60
N PRO A 135 -19.57 -7.60 -0.52
CA PRO A 135 -18.98 -7.80 0.80
C PRO A 135 -18.05 -9.01 0.81
N ILE A 136 -16.84 -8.87 1.35
CA ILE A 136 -15.86 -9.96 1.48
C ILE A 136 -15.25 -9.96 2.88
N ALA A 137 -14.89 -11.15 3.37
CA ALA A 137 -14.26 -11.31 4.69
C ALA A 137 -12.74 -11.07 4.64
N SER A 138 -12.10 -11.48 3.56
CA SER A 138 -10.66 -11.33 3.34
C SER A 138 -10.32 -11.29 1.85
N ILE A 139 -9.11 -10.83 1.53
CA ILE A 139 -8.57 -10.77 0.17
C ILE A 139 -7.05 -10.78 0.20
N ASN A 140 -6.37 -11.26 -0.85
CA ASN A 140 -4.92 -11.13 -0.90
C ASN A 140 -4.52 -9.68 -1.17
N HIS A 141 -3.42 -9.25 -0.58
CA HIS A 141 -2.80 -7.96 -0.89
C HIS A 141 -1.31 -8.12 -1.19
N VAL A 142 -0.75 -7.11 -1.84
CA VAL A 142 0.66 -7.04 -2.22
C VAL A 142 1.13 -5.62 -1.95
N TRP A 143 2.34 -5.47 -1.43
CA TRP A 143 2.99 -4.18 -1.27
C TRP A 143 4.37 -4.23 -1.90
N GLN A 144 4.85 -3.09 -2.40
CA GLN A 144 6.15 -2.99 -3.04
C GLN A 144 6.72 -1.59 -2.90
N VAL A 145 8.05 -1.50 -3.00
CA VAL A 145 8.79 -0.25 -3.12
C VAL A 145 9.80 -0.38 -4.24
N GLY A 146 10.06 0.70 -4.98
CA GLY A 146 11.00 0.69 -6.09
C GLY A 146 11.83 1.97 -6.20
N PRO A 147 12.89 1.93 -7.04
CA PRO A 147 13.97 2.91 -6.96
C PRO A 147 13.68 4.23 -7.68
N SER A 148 12.89 4.20 -8.76
CA SER A 148 12.60 5.40 -9.57
C SER A 148 11.38 5.23 -10.47
N VAL A 149 10.84 6.36 -10.94
CA VAL A 149 9.88 6.43 -12.05
C VAL A 149 10.55 7.15 -13.22
N VAL A 150 10.55 6.54 -14.41
CA VAL A 150 11.17 7.10 -15.63
C VAL A 150 10.08 7.25 -16.69
N SER A 151 9.93 8.47 -17.23
CA SER A 151 8.91 8.78 -18.23
C SER A 151 7.49 8.36 -17.82
N GLY A 152 7.16 8.47 -16.53
CA GLY A 152 5.87 8.07 -15.97
C GLY A 152 5.70 6.56 -15.73
N ALA A 153 6.71 5.74 -16.07
CA ALA A 153 6.69 4.30 -15.84
C ALA A 153 7.51 3.91 -14.59
N PRO A 154 6.94 3.11 -13.66
CA PRO A 154 7.68 2.64 -12.49
C PRO A 154 8.80 1.70 -12.93
N GLN A 155 10.03 1.97 -12.48
CA GLN A 155 11.14 1.05 -12.68
C GLN A 155 10.99 -0.17 -11.78
N GLN A 156 11.56 -1.30 -12.22
CA GLN A 156 11.45 -2.57 -11.54
C GLN A 156 11.88 -2.47 -10.06
N HIS A 157 11.08 -3.03 -9.16
CA HIS A 157 11.47 -3.20 -7.75
C HIS A 157 12.56 -4.27 -7.61
N ALA A 158 13.24 -4.32 -6.47
CA ALA A 158 14.22 -5.38 -6.23
C ALA A 158 13.57 -6.77 -6.29
N THR A 159 14.30 -7.76 -6.84
CA THR A 159 13.84 -9.15 -6.98
C THR A 159 14.51 -10.07 -5.95
N ASN A 160 14.66 -9.58 -4.73
CA ASN A 160 15.29 -10.31 -3.63
C ASN A 160 14.56 -10.03 -2.31
N GLY A 161 14.94 -10.81 -1.28
CA GLY A 161 14.66 -10.52 0.12
C GLY A 161 13.22 -10.07 0.40
N GLU A 162 13.10 -8.88 0.98
CA GLU A 162 11.83 -8.32 1.42
C GLU A 162 10.81 -8.17 0.30
N ASN A 163 11.19 -7.62 -0.86
CA ASN A 163 10.28 -7.41 -1.99
C ASN A 163 9.65 -8.71 -2.50
N LEU A 164 10.38 -9.83 -2.52
CA LEU A 164 9.82 -11.12 -2.94
C LEU A 164 8.86 -11.73 -1.91
N ASN A 165 8.86 -11.22 -0.68
CA ASN A 165 8.01 -11.69 0.42
C ASN A 165 6.94 -10.64 0.83
N SER A 166 6.72 -9.61 0.01
CA SER A 166 5.77 -8.52 0.29
C SER A 166 4.36 -8.81 -0.23
N PHE A 167 3.75 -9.87 0.29
CA PHE A 167 2.36 -10.24 0.03
C PHE A 167 1.75 -10.93 1.25
N GLY A 168 0.43 -10.98 1.29
CA GLY A 168 -0.30 -11.58 2.41
C GLY A 168 -1.79 -11.65 2.17
N THR A 169 -2.53 -12.07 3.20
CA THR A 169 -4.00 -12.08 3.21
C THR A 169 -4.49 -11.01 4.17
N LEU A 170 -5.22 -10.04 3.64
CA LEU A 170 -5.86 -8.98 4.39
C LEU A 170 -7.23 -9.43 4.90
N ALA A 171 -7.39 -9.53 6.21
CA ALA A 171 -8.70 -9.72 6.83
C ALA A 171 -9.45 -8.38 6.91
N LEU A 172 -10.61 -8.29 6.26
CA LEU A 172 -11.45 -7.09 6.25
C LEU A 172 -12.54 -7.13 7.31
N GLN A 173 -12.95 -8.33 7.74
CA GLN A 173 -13.93 -8.56 8.78
C GLN A 173 -13.31 -9.40 9.91
N GLY A 174 -13.40 -8.92 11.15
CA GLY A 174 -12.81 -9.55 12.33
C GLY A 174 -11.76 -8.67 13.02
N THR A 175 -11.54 -8.89 14.32
CA THR A 175 -10.44 -8.28 15.07
C THR A 175 -9.12 -8.77 14.47
N ALA A 176 -8.23 -7.85 14.09
CA ALA A 176 -6.89 -8.20 13.65
C ALA A 176 -6.23 -9.09 14.72
N THR A 177 -5.99 -10.36 14.41
CA THR A 177 -5.08 -11.19 15.22
C THR A 177 -3.68 -10.65 14.97
N PRO A 178 -2.95 -10.21 16.00
CA PRO A 178 -1.52 -9.93 15.85
C PRO A 178 -0.87 -11.21 15.32
N SER A 179 -0.22 -11.13 14.16
CA SER A 179 0.68 -12.18 13.69
C SER A 179 1.72 -12.39 14.79
N GLY A 180 1.63 -13.54 15.46
CA GLY A 180 2.48 -13.88 16.61
C GLY A 180 3.96 -13.81 16.23
N SER A 181 4.75 -13.21 17.11
CA SER A 181 6.21 -13.29 17.09
C SER A 181 6.66 -14.75 16.97
N PRO A 182 7.69 -15.08 16.16
CA PRO A 182 8.32 -16.38 16.24
C PRO A 182 9.08 -16.45 17.57
N SER A 183 8.56 -17.23 18.52
CA SER A 183 9.37 -17.76 19.61
C SER A 183 10.11 -18.98 19.08
N GLY A 184 11.42 -18.84 18.88
CA GLY A 184 12.33 -19.91 18.45
C GLY A 184 13.76 -19.42 18.34
#